data_AF-A0A3G4VKY7-F1
#
_entry.id   AF-A0A3G4VKY7-F1
#
_cell.length_a   1.000
_cell.length_b   1.000
_cell.length_c   1.000
_cell.angle_alpha   90.00
_cell.angle_beta   90.00
_cell.angle_gamma   90.00
#
_symmetry.space_group_name_H-M   'P 1'
#
loop_
_entity.id
_entity.type
_entity.pdbx_description
1 polymer ?
#
loop_
_entity_poly.entity_id
_entity_poly.type
_entity_poly.pdbx_seq_one_letter_code
_entity_poly.pdbx_strand_id
1 'polypeptide(L)'
;MGIHNRGNSQNRSAEMRALIDRTGELAVTGLEFLASFITTGRLHGIGIGSTLAEVDRALEHRCVDVVGEGGVSLRRDYGFAEFYFNPREEWVMSGGSIELHRLANAPELAARWAAGTGVEFDPYTAWTEVREALSETPPVPEFTVSDQGGFREYRAEKSCVSVLVVDDEEEERGYHVGHGDVWSVSLWAPVRAS
;
A
#
# COMPACT_ATOMS: atom_id res chain seq x y z
N MET A 1 30.02 -27.90 -12.95
CA MET A 1 29.08 -28.01 -14.09
C MET A 1 27.92 -27.07 -13.78
N GLY A 2 27.98 -25.83 -14.25
CA GLY A 2 27.00 -24.78 -13.91
C GLY A 2 26.38 -24.25 -15.19
N ILE A 3 25.09 -24.53 -15.40
CA ILE A 3 24.33 -24.01 -16.53
C ILE A 3 23.68 -22.71 -16.07
N HIS A 4 24.14 -21.59 -16.63
CA HIS A 4 23.62 -20.26 -16.42
C HIS A 4 22.26 -20.09 -17.10
N ASN A 5 21.20 -19.90 -16.31
CA ASN A 5 19.85 -19.60 -16.80
C ASN A 5 19.64 -18.08 -16.95
N ARG A 6 20.38 -17.42 -17.87
CA ARG A 6 20.26 -15.96 -18.12
C ARG A 6 19.23 -15.59 -19.20
N GLY A 7 18.62 -16.56 -19.86
CA GLY A 7 17.72 -16.31 -21.02
C GLY A 7 16.28 -15.96 -20.66
N ASN A 8 15.80 -16.27 -19.45
CA ASN A 8 14.36 -16.20 -19.14
C ASN A 8 13.88 -14.84 -18.61
N SER A 9 14.76 -14.05 -17.99
CA SER A 9 14.42 -12.75 -17.40
C SER A 9 14.40 -11.61 -18.43
N GLN A 10 15.32 -11.63 -19.40
CA GLN A 10 15.38 -10.61 -20.44
C GLN A 10 14.23 -10.74 -21.45
N ASN A 11 13.82 -11.98 -21.78
CA ASN A 11 12.65 -12.21 -22.66
C ASN A 11 11.34 -11.74 -22.01
N ARG A 12 11.13 -12.01 -20.72
CA ARG A 12 9.94 -11.54 -20.00
C ARG A 12 9.86 -10.01 -19.92
N SER A 13 10.99 -9.33 -19.70
CA SER A 13 11.03 -7.86 -19.68
C SER A 13 10.75 -7.25 -21.06
N ALA A 14 11.21 -7.89 -22.14
CA ALA A 14 10.94 -7.47 -23.51
C ALA A 14 9.49 -7.75 -23.94
N GLU A 15 8.93 -8.89 -23.55
CA GLU A 15 7.53 -9.26 -23.79
C GLU A 15 6.56 -8.38 -23.00
N MET A 16 6.90 -8.05 -21.75
CA MET A 16 6.12 -7.10 -20.93
C MET A 16 6.13 -5.70 -21.55
N ARG A 17 7.30 -5.23 -22.01
CA ARG A 17 7.42 -3.93 -22.72
C ARG A 17 6.63 -3.92 -24.02
N ALA A 18 6.66 -5.00 -24.80
CA ALA A 18 5.91 -5.10 -26.05
C ALA A 18 4.39 -5.26 -25.85
N LEU A 19 3.95 -5.72 -24.68
CA LEU A 19 2.54 -5.79 -24.28
C LEU A 19 2.04 -4.40 -23.83
N ILE A 20 2.82 -3.69 -23.00
CA ILE A 20 2.57 -2.31 -22.57
C ILE A 20 2.43 -1.35 -23.78
N ASP A 21 3.28 -1.50 -24.79
CA ASP A 21 3.28 -0.65 -25.99
C ASP A 21 2.10 -0.94 -26.94
N ARG A 22 1.40 -2.06 -26.76
CA ARG A 22 0.30 -2.53 -27.65
C ARG A 22 -1.10 -2.36 -27.08
N THR A 23 -1.27 -2.19 -25.77
CA THR A 23 -2.61 -2.17 -25.13
C THR A 23 -3.04 -0.80 -24.59
N GLY A 24 -2.16 0.21 -24.57
CA GLY A 24 -2.33 1.28 -23.59
C GLY A 24 -2.02 0.72 -22.19
N GLU A 25 -1.52 1.56 -21.29
CA GLU A 25 -0.98 1.15 -19.98
C GLU A 25 -1.82 0.05 -19.33
N LEU A 26 -1.21 -1.12 -19.10
CA LEU A 26 -1.83 -2.13 -18.25
C LEU A 26 -1.97 -1.51 -16.86
N ALA A 27 -3.20 -1.33 -16.40
CA ALA A 27 -3.48 -0.89 -15.04
C ALA A 27 -2.75 -1.82 -14.06
N VAL A 28 -2.08 -1.24 -13.07
CA VAL A 28 -1.43 -2.00 -12.01
C VAL A 28 -2.53 -2.47 -11.06
N THR A 29 -2.56 -3.75 -10.74
CA THR A 29 -3.57 -4.26 -9.79
C THR A 29 -3.24 -3.79 -8.37
N GLY A 30 -4.26 -3.67 -7.53
CA GLY A 30 -4.12 -3.36 -6.12
C GLY A 30 -3.24 -4.39 -5.41
N LEU A 31 -3.29 -5.67 -5.82
CA LEU A 31 -2.42 -6.72 -5.29
C LEU A 31 -0.94 -6.48 -5.57
N GLU A 32 -0.59 -6.19 -6.83
CA GLU A 32 0.80 -5.86 -7.20
C GLU A 32 1.30 -4.61 -6.49
N PHE A 33 0.43 -3.61 -6.38
CA PHE A 33 0.72 -2.38 -5.67
C PHE A 33 0.97 -2.61 -4.18
N LEU A 34 0.10 -3.37 -3.50
CA LEU A 34 0.25 -3.71 -2.08
C LEU A 34 1.50 -4.56 -1.83
N ALA A 35 1.77 -5.54 -2.69
CA ALA A 35 2.99 -6.35 -2.58
C ALA A 35 4.25 -5.47 -2.68
N SER A 36 4.28 -4.53 -3.62
CA SER A 36 5.37 -3.57 -3.77
C SER A 36 5.49 -2.63 -2.56
N PHE A 37 4.37 -2.11 -2.07
CA PHE A 37 4.33 -1.25 -0.90
C PHE A 37 4.82 -1.96 0.36
N ILE A 38 4.32 -3.17 0.65
CA ILE A 38 4.75 -3.97 1.79
C ILE A 38 6.24 -4.31 1.71
N THR A 39 6.77 -4.56 0.52
CA THR A 39 8.18 -4.90 0.31
C THR A 39 9.09 -3.68 0.50
N THR A 40 8.66 -2.49 0.06
CA THR A 40 9.54 -1.32 -0.07
C THR A 40 9.29 -0.23 0.96
N GLY A 41 8.11 -0.21 1.59
CA GLY A 41 7.66 0.93 2.39
C GLY A 41 7.40 2.18 1.55
N ARG A 42 7.25 2.03 0.23
CA ARG A 42 7.02 3.13 -0.71
C ARG A 42 5.72 2.96 -1.47
N LEU A 43 4.91 4.01 -1.46
CA LEU A 43 3.66 4.13 -2.19
C LEU A 43 3.92 5.10 -3.35
N HIS A 44 3.85 4.68 -4.61
CA HIS A 44 4.24 5.55 -5.74
C HIS A 44 5.60 6.28 -5.55
N GLY A 45 6.56 5.63 -4.88
CA GLY A 45 7.88 6.21 -4.58
C GLY A 45 7.92 7.12 -3.35
N ILE A 46 6.79 7.50 -2.74
CA ILE A 46 6.74 8.29 -1.50
C ILE A 46 6.65 7.38 -0.27
N GLY A 47 7.11 7.86 0.88
CA GLY A 47 7.04 7.13 2.14
C GLY A 47 7.59 7.97 3.29
N ILE A 48 7.90 7.35 4.43
CA ILE A 48 8.47 8.05 5.58
C ILE A 48 9.70 8.87 5.15
N GLY A 49 9.72 10.14 5.55
CA GLY A 49 10.76 11.09 5.16
C GLY A 49 10.45 11.92 3.91
N SER A 50 9.38 11.59 3.17
CA SER A 50 9.01 12.37 1.98
C SER A 50 8.40 13.72 2.34
N THR A 51 8.68 14.73 1.52
CA THR A 51 8.15 16.10 1.71
C THR A 51 6.77 16.27 1.07
N LEU A 52 6.03 17.31 1.43
CA LEU A 52 4.75 17.61 0.74
C LEU A 52 4.93 17.77 -0.77
N ALA A 53 6.01 18.41 -1.22
CA ALA A 53 6.29 18.61 -2.64
C ALA A 53 6.66 17.29 -3.38
N GLU A 54 7.21 16.30 -2.67
CA GLU A 54 7.38 14.96 -3.23
C GLU A 54 6.05 14.23 -3.35
N VAL A 55 5.18 14.37 -2.36
CA VAL A 55 3.83 13.79 -2.37
C VAL A 55 2.96 14.41 -3.46
N ASP A 56 2.97 15.73 -3.63
CA ASP A 56 2.22 16.43 -4.68
C ASP A 56 2.65 15.99 -6.09
N ARG A 57 3.94 15.69 -6.28
CA ARG A 57 4.46 15.19 -7.56
C ARG A 57 4.12 13.72 -7.81
N ALA A 58 4.02 12.91 -6.76
CA ALA A 58 3.70 11.49 -6.88
C ALA A 58 2.19 11.25 -7.02
N LEU A 59 1.38 12.14 -6.46
CA LEU A 59 -0.08 12.01 -6.39
C LEU A 59 -0.73 13.32 -6.78
N GLU A 60 -1.00 13.48 -8.07
CA GLU A 60 -1.76 14.62 -8.63
C GLU A 60 -3.28 14.48 -8.36
N HIS A 61 -3.65 13.84 -7.24
CA HIS A 61 -5.04 13.60 -6.85
C HIS A 61 -5.54 14.67 -5.88
N ARG A 62 -6.85 14.93 -5.89
CA ARG A 62 -7.45 15.84 -4.90
C ARG A 62 -7.36 15.21 -3.51
N CYS A 63 -6.95 16.01 -2.54
CA CYS A 63 -6.88 15.62 -1.15
C CYS A 63 -7.59 16.63 -0.24
N VAL A 64 -7.88 16.19 0.98
CA VAL A 64 -8.29 17.04 2.09
C VAL A 64 -7.16 17.12 3.10
N ASP A 65 -6.65 18.34 3.32
CA ASP A 65 -5.67 18.61 4.36
C ASP A 65 -6.39 18.92 5.69
N VAL A 66 -6.07 18.15 6.71
CA VAL A 66 -6.57 18.31 8.09
C VAL A 66 -5.38 18.60 8.98
N VAL A 67 -5.27 19.85 9.44
CA VAL A 67 -4.23 20.27 10.38
C VAL A 67 -4.68 19.94 11.80
N GLY A 68 -3.85 19.21 12.53
CA GLY A 68 -4.09 18.87 13.93
C GLY A 68 -4.02 20.09 14.85
N GLU A 69 -4.54 19.91 16.07
CA GLU A 69 -4.54 20.96 17.09
C GLU A 69 -3.12 21.45 17.38
N GLY A 70 -2.95 22.78 17.45
CA GLY A 70 -1.64 23.40 17.67
C GLY A 70 -0.68 23.37 16.46
N GLY A 71 -1.12 22.86 15.30
CA GLY A 71 -0.30 22.84 14.08
C GLY A 71 0.89 21.88 14.15
N VAL A 72 0.83 20.87 15.04
CA VAL A 72 1.91 19.91 15.26
C VAL A 72 1.79 18.64 14.40
N SER A 73 0.71 18.52 13.63
CA SER A 73 0.51 17.44 12.67
C SER A 73 -0.35 17.91 11.51
N LEU A 74 -0.14 17.28 10.36
CA LEU A 74 -0.97 17.42 9.18
C LEU A 74 -1.36 16.02 8.71
N ARG A 75 -2.64 15.80 8.45
CA ARG A 75 -3.13 14.61 7.76
C ARG A 75 -3.63 15.02 6.39
N ARG A 76 -3.13 14.37 5.35
CA ARG A 76 -3.62 14.48 3.98
C ARG A 76 -4.42 13.24 3.63
N ASP A 77 -5.70 13.43 3.30
CA ASP A 77 -6.66 12.36 3.06
C ASP A 77 -7.09 12.34 1.59
N TYR A 78 -6.88 11.21 0.92
CA TYR A 78 -7.28 10.93 -0.47
C TYR A 78 -8.48 9.96 -0.54
N GLY A 79 -9.23 9.79 0.56
CA GLY A 79 -10.42 8.97 0.67
C GLY A 79 -10.17 7.64 1.38
N PHE A 80 -9.31 6.79 0.81
CA PHE A 80 -8.85 5.55 1.47
C PHE A 80 -7.32 5.48 1.61
N ALA A 81 -6.60 6.49 1.13
CA ALA A 81 -5.17 6.65 1.40
C ALA A 81 -4.98 7.91 2.27
N GLU A 82 -4.37 7.74 3.44
CA GLU A 82 -4.08 8.83 4.37
C GLU A 82 -2.58 8.95 4.59
N PHE A 83 -2.03 10.17 4.57
CA PHE A 83 -0.63 10.43 4.92
C PHE A 83 -0.53 11.41 6.07
N TYR A 84 0.36 11.11 7.00
CA TYR A 84 0.58 11.91 8.20
C TYR A 84 1.93 12.61 8.08
N PHE A 85 1.98 13.88 8.45
CA PHE A 85 3.17 14.70 8.40
C PHE A 85 3.37 15.39 9.75
N ASN A 86 4.63 15.51 10.14
CA ASN A 86 5.05 16.30 11.28
C ASN A 86 5.81 17.54 10.78
N PRO A 87 5.69 18.69 11.46
CA PRO A 87 6.42 19.88 11.08
C PRO A 87 7.91 19.74 11.38
N ARG A 88 8.75 20.15 10.44
CA ARG A 88 10.20 20.41 10.60
C ARG A 88 10.53 21.75 9.92
N GLU A 89 11.69 21.88 9.28
CA GLU A 89 11.94 22.98 8.33
C GLU A 89 10.93 22.96 7.18
N GLU A 90 10.48 21.76 6.80
CA GLU A 90 9.35 21.48 5.93
C GLU A 90 8.46 20.39 6.55
N TRP A 91 7.24 20.22 6.04
CA TRP A 91 6.37 19.11 6.44
C TRP A 91 6.91 17.80 5.88
N VAL A 92 7.18 16.85 6.76
CA VAL A 92 7.78 15.56 6.41
C VAL A 92 6.86 14.42 6.83
N MET A 93 6.65 13.49 5.91
CA MET A 93 5.81 12.32 6.10
C MET A 93 6.36 11.46 7.26
N SER A 94 5.54 11.30 8.29
CA SER A 94 5.80 10.51 9.48
C SER A 94 5.11 9.14 9.45
N GLY A 95 4.12 8.97 8.58
CA GLY A 95 3.42 7.71 8.37
C GLY A 95 2.34 7.84 7.30
N GLY A 96 1.57 6.77 7.12
CA GLY A 96 0.43 6.76 6.22
C GLY A 96 -0.26 5.41 6.20
N SER A 97 -1.47 5.34 5.66
CA SER A 97 -2.27 4.12 5.60
C SER A 97 -3.07 4.02 4.31
N ILE A 98 -3.32 2.78 3.90
CA ILE A 98 -4.28 2.39 2.88
C ILE A 98 -5.40 1.64 3.59
N GLU A 99 -6.56 2.27 3.71
CA GLU A 99 -7.74 1.83 4.45
C GLU A 99 -8.68 1.02 3.54
N LEU A 100 -8.26 -0.19 3.16
CA LEU A 100 -8.96 -1.05 2.19
C LEU A 100 -10.40 -1.38 2.61
N HIS A 101 -10.68 -1.45 3.91
CA HIS A 101 -12.04 -1.66 4.42
C HIS A 101 -13.05 -0.61 3.93
N ARG A 102 -12.61 0.59 3.54
CA ARG A 102 -13.48 1.64 2.97
C ARG A 102 -13.96 1.31 1.56
N LEU A 103 -13.26 0.45 0.82
CA LEU A 103 -13.60 0.14 -0.58
C LEU A 103 -14.85 -0.73 -0.71
N ALA A 104 -15.15 -1.54 0.32
CA ALA A 104 -16.32 -2.42 0.34
C ALA A 104 -17.65 -1.67 0.15
N ASN A 105 -17.78 -0.46 0.72
CA ASN A 105 -19.01 0.34 0.66
C ASN A 105 -18.92 1.62 -0.17
N ALA A 106 -17.73 1.94 -0.70
CA ALA A 106 -17.50 3.16 -1.47
C ALA A 106 -16.64 2.86 -2.72
N PRO A 107 -17.16 2.08 -3.70
CA PRO A 107 -16.42 1.68 -4.90
C PRO A 107 -15.97 2.87 -5.76
N GLU A 108 -16.63 4.03 -5.63
CA GLU A 108 -16.19 5.27 -6.28
C GLU A 108 -14.82 5.77 -5.78
N LEU A 109 -14.37 5.36 -4.59
CA LEU A 109 -13.03 5.65 -4.09
C LEU A 109 -11.97 4.93 -4.94
N ALA A 110 -12.18 3.63 -5.20
CA ALA A 110 -11.29 2.83 -6.03
C ALA A 110 -11.25 3.37 -7.47
N ALA A 111 -12.41 3.68 -8.06
CA ALA A 111 -12.48 4.23 -9.41
C ALA A 111 -11.76 5.60 -9.54
N ARG A 112 -11.93 6.49 -8.56
CA ARG A 112 -11.23 7.79 -8.56
C ARG A 112 -9.73 7.64 -8.40
N TRP A 113 -9.29 6.70 -7.56
CA TRP A 113 -7.88 6.41 -7.37
C TRP A 113 -7.26 5.84 -8.65
N ALA A 114 -7.88 4.82 -9.24
CA ALA A 114 -7.44 4.25 -10.52
C ALA A 114 -7.30 5.31 -11.61
N ALA A 115 -8.26 6.23 -11.73
CA ALA A 115 -8.19 7.32 -12.70
C ALA A 115 -7.02 8.31 -12.45
N GLY A 116 -6.55 8.43 -11.21
CA GLY A 116 -5.45 9.33 -10.84
C GLY A 116 -4.08 8.66 -10.78
N THR A 117 -4.01 7.35 -10.54
CA THR A 117 -2.77 6.63 -10.24
C THR A 117 -2.49 5.44 -11.15
N GLY A 118 -3.49 5.00 -11.93
CA GLY A 118 -3.42 3.77 -12.72
C GLY A 118 -3.49 2.48 -11.89
N VAL A 119 -3.82 2.58 -10.59
CA VAL A 119 -3.91 1.42 -9.68
C VAL A 119 -5.36 1.05 -9.42
N GLU A 120 -5.76 -0.17 -9.78
CA GLU A 120 -7.12 -0.67 -9.63
C GLU A 120 -7.25 -1.57 -8.41
N PHE A 121 -8.10 -1.19 -7.45
CA PHE A 121 -8.39 -2.01 -6.27
C PHE A 121 -9.77 -2.67 -6.38
N ASP A 122 -9.81 -3.94 -5.99
CA ASP A 122 -11.06 -4.66 -5.75
C ASP A 122 -11.71 -4.20 -4.42
N PRO A 123 -13.04 -4.35 -4.27
CA PRO A 123 -13.74 -3.99 -3.02
C PRO A 123 -13.27 -4.79 -1.79
N TYR A 124 -12.74 -5.99 -2.01
CA TYR A 124 -12.19 -6.87 -1.00
C TYR A 124 -10.82 -7.36 -1.46
N THR A 125 -9.89 -7.52 -0.54
CA THR A 125 -8.55 -8.02 -0.84
C THR A 125 -8.20 -9.09 0.17
N ALA A 126 -8.14 -10.35 -0.26
CA ALA A 126 -7.80 -11.43 0.65
C ALA A 126 -6.32 -11.38 0.99
N TRP A 127 -5.98 -11.59 2.27
CA TRP A 127 -4.58 -11.64 2.68
C TRP A 127 -3.80 -12.76 1.99
N THR A 128 -4.46 -13.88 1.67
CA THR A 128 -3.85 -14.99 0.93
C THR A 128 -3.38 -14.59 -0.47
N GLU A 129 -4.13 -13.73 -1.15
CA GLU A 129 -3.78 -13.22 -2.50
C GLU A 129 -2.59 -12.27 -2.42
N VAL A 130 -2.56 -11.40 -1.40
CA VAL A 130 -1.40 -10.52 -1.16
C VAL A 130 -0.15 -11.35 -0.84
N ARG A 131 -0.29 -12.43 -0.05
CA ARG A 131 0.80 -13.35 0.26
C ARG A 131 1.32 -14.08 -0.97
N GLU A 132 0.44 -14.46 -1.89
CA GLU A 132 0.82 -15.03 -3.19
C GLU A 132 1.60 -14.02 -4.02
N ALA A 133 1.07 -12.80 -4.19
CA ALA A 133 1.75 -11.73 -4.93
C ALA A 133 3.13 -11.36 -4.33
N LEU A 134 3.26 -11.36 -3.00
CA LEU A 134 4.54 -11.17 -2.31
C LEU A 134 5.54 -12.29 -2.63
N SER A 135 5.06 -13.53 -2.77
CA SER A 135 5.92 -14.68 -3.08
C SER A 135 6.52 -14.61 -4.49
N GLU A 136 5.83 -13.92 -5.40
CA GLU A 136 6.26 -13.70 -6.78
C GLU A 136 7.27 -12.54 -6.93
N THR A 137 7.43 -11.72 -5.88
CA THR A 137 8.29 -10.52 -5.88
C THR A 137 9.41 -10.61 -4.83
N PRO A 138 10.51 -11.35 -5.07
CA PRO A 138 11.63 -11.41 -4.14
C PRO A 138 12.32 -10.04 -3.94
N PRO A 139 12.81 -9.74 -2.72
CA PRO A 139 12.79 -10.60 -1.54
C PRO A 139 11.43 -10.60 -0.84
N VAL A 140 10.94 -11.78 -0.49
CA VAL A 140 9.70 -11.94 0.31
C VAL A 140 9.96 -11.39 1.72
N PRO A 141 9.15 -10.46 2.23
CA PRO A 141 9.31 -9.95 3.58
C PRO A 141 9.07 -11.03 4.65
N GLU A 142 9.88 -10.98 5.71
CA GLU A 142 9.59 -11.68 6.96
C GLU A 142 8.64 -10.82 7.80
N PHE A 143 7.70 -11.47 8.46
CA PHE A 143 6.69 -10.78 9.27
C PHE A 143 6.77 -11.19 10.73
N THR A 144 6.82 -10.20 11.62
CA THR A 144 6.42 -10.40 13.01
C THR A 144 4.90 -10.40 13.05
N VAL A 145 4.30 -11.41 13.71
CA VAL A 145 2.84 -11.56 13.77
C VAL A 145 2.36 -11.31 15.19
N SER A 146 1.33 -10.49 15.35
CA SER A 146 0.69 -10.20 16.64
C SER A 146 -0.83 -10.18 16.55
N ASP A 147 -1.48 -10.56 17.64
CA ASP A 147 -2.93 -10.40 17.83
C ASP A 147 -3.24 -8.96 18.23
N GLN A 148 -4.31 -8.39 17.66
CA GLN A 148 -4.81 -7.04 17.93
C GLN A 148 -6.33 -7.04 18.21
N GLY A 149 -6.88 -8.13 18.77
CA GLY A 149 -8.29 -8.21 19.16
C GLY A 149 -9.27 -8.11 17.99
N GLY A 150 -9.56 -9.24 17.35
CA GLY A 150 -10.37 -9.32 16.11
C GLY A 150 -9.56 -9.05 14.83
N PHE A 151 -8.27 -8.73 14.98
CA PHE A 151 -7.34 -8.52 13.88
C PHE A 151 -6.03 -9.25 14.14
N ARG A 152 -5.42 -9.73 13.07
CA ARG A 152 -4.05 -10.21 13.04
C ARG A 152 -3.18 -9.20 12.32
N GLU A 153 -2.13 -8.77 13.00
CA GLU A 153 -1.17 -7.81 12.47
C GLU A 153 0.08 -8.54 11.95
N TYR A 154 0.49 -8.21 10.73
CA TYR A 154 1.71 -8.68 10.08
C TYR A 154 2.66 -7.50 9.85
N ARG A 155 3.74 -7.41 10.65
CA ARG A 155 4.72 -6.32 10.54
C ARG A 155 5.96 -6.73 9.75
N ALA A 156 6.19 -6.04 8.63
CA ALA A 156 7.43 -6.10 7.89
C ALA A 156 8.40 -5.03 8.41
N GLU A 157 9.24 -5.40 9.37
CA GLU A 157 10.16 -4.50 10.09
C GLU A 157 11.09 -3.71 9.14
N LYS A 158 11.62 -4.38 8.12
CA LYS A 158 12.59 -3.78 7.18
C LYS A 158 11.99 -2.64 6.35
N SER A 159 10.72 -2.75 5.98
CA SER A 159 10.00 -1.74 5.19
C SER A 159 9.17 -0.80 6.05
N CYS A 160 9.11 -1.03 7.36
CA CYS A 160 8.30 -0.26 8.29
C CYS A 160 6.80 -0.27 7.91
N VAL A 161 6.32 -1.41 7.39
CA VAL A 161 4.92 -1.61 7.00
C VAL A 161 4.25 -2.59 7.96
N SER A 162 3.00 -2.29 8.31
CA SER A 162 2.09 -3.16 9.03
C SER A 162 0.87 -3.47 8.17
N VAL A 163 0.44 -4.73 8.16
CA VAL A 163 -0.81 -5.18 7.53
C VAL A 163 -1.76 -5.66 8.61
N LEU A 164 -2.95 -5.07 8.68
CA LEU A 164 -4.03 -5.57 9.54
C LEU A 164 -4.97 -6.43 8.71
N VAL A 165 -5.19 -7.66 9.18
CA VAL A 165 -6.08 -8.65 8.56
C VAL A 165 -7.18 -8.98 9.54
N VAL A 166 -8.43 -9.06 9.09
CA VAL A 166 -9.56 -9.46 9.94
C VAL A 166 -9.35 -10.90 10.41
N ASP A 167 -9.37 -11.11 11.72
CA ASP A 167 -9.16 -12.42 12.38
C ASP A 167 -10.34 -12.76 13.31
N ASP A 168 -11.55 -12.37 12.88
CA ASP A 168 -12.81 -12.73 13.50
C ASP A 168 -13.57 -13.66 12.55
N GLU A 169 -13.86 -14.90 12.96
CA GLU A 169 -14.53 -15.91 12.13
C GLU A 169 -16.01 -15.59 11.88
N GLU A 170 -16.63 -14.72 12.69
CA GLU A 170 -18.03 -14.33 12.54
C GLU A 170 -18.21 -13.18 11.52
N GLU A 171 -17.12 -12.51 11.13
CA GLU A 171 -17.17 -11.37 10.22
C GLU A 171 -17.26 -11.81 8.75
N GLU A 172 -18.40 -11.55 8.12
CA GLU A 172 -18.65 -11.82 6.71
C GLU A 172 -18.47 -10.56 5.84
N ARG A 173 -18.04 -10.74 4.59
CA ARG A 173 -17.96 -9.65 3.61
C ARG A 173 -19.34 -9.01 3.38
N GLY A 174 -19.38 -7.68 3.37
CA GLY A 174 -20.61 -6.93 3.11
C GLY A 174 -20.36 -5.43 3.02
N TYR A 175 -20.86 -4.66 3.97
CA TYR A 175 -20.56 -3.22 4.06
C TYR A 175 -19.10 -2.93 4.46
N HIS A 176 -18.40 -3.96 4.94
CA HIS A 176 -17.00 -3.97 5.31
C HIS A 176 -16.36 -5.29 4.86
N VAL A 177 -15.04 -5.36 4.99
CA VAL A 177 -14.23 -6.56 4.70
C VAL A 177 -14.50 -7.68 5.72
N GLY A 178 -14.40 -8.94 5.30
CA GLY A 178 -14.69 -10.10 6.16
C GLY A 178 -13.44 -10.82 6.68
N HIS A 179 -13.63 -11.93 7.38
CA HIS A 179 -12.55 -12.79 7.87
C HIS A 179 -11.51 -13.11 6.79
N GLY A 180 -10.23 -12.89 7.11
CA GLY A 180 -9.10 -13.16 6.21
C GLY A 180 -8.84 -12.08 5.16
N ASP A 181 -9.66 -11.04 5.08
CA ASP A 181 -9.41 -9.87 4.24
C ASP A 181 -8.48 -8.86 4.91
N VAL A 182 -7.75 -8.12 4.09
CA VAL A 182 -6.92 -7.01 4.55
C VAL A 182 -7.82 -5.83 4.92
N TRP A 183 -7.75 -5.41 6.17
CA TRP A 183 -8.42 -4.23 6.68
C TRP A 183 -7.69 -2.94 6.29
N SER A 184 -6.38 -2.90 6.52
CA SER A 184 -5.52 -1.79 6.13
C SER A 184 -4.05 -2.17 6.02
N VAL A 185 -3.29 -1.35 5.30
CA VAL A 185 -1.82 -1.44 5.18
C VAL A 185 -1.20 -0.09 5.50
N SER A 186 -0.32 -0.04 6.49
CA SER A 186 0.14 1.22 7.08
C SER A 186 1.64 1.30 7.26
N LEU A 187 2.20 2.47 6.99
CA LEU A 187 3.55 2.86 7.41
C LEU A 187 3.55 3.22 8.89
N TRP A 188 4.52 2.70 9.61
CA TRP A 188 4.79 3.07 10.99
C TRP A 188 6.22 3.57 11.12
N ALA A 189 6.43 4.71 11.75
CA ALA A 189 7.78 5.11 12.11
C ALA A 189 8.18 4.38 13.40
N PRO A 190 9.31 3.65 13.41
CA PRO A 190 9.88 3.23 14.69
C PRO A 190 10.09 4.48 15.53
N VAL A 191 9.62 4.45 16.78
CA VAL A 191 9.98 5.49 17.75
C VAL A 191 11.49 5.48 17.83
N ARG A 192 12.14 6.48 17.24
CA ARG A 192 13.58 6.64 17.40
C ARG A 192 13.81 6.86 18.88
N ALA A 193 14.58 5.99 19.52
CA ALA A 193 15.14 6.28 20.82
C ALA A 193 15.91 7.61 20.69
N SER A 194 15.43 8.61 21.42
CA SER A 194 16.07 9.92 21.59
C SER A 194 17.44 9.78 22.24
#